data_AF-A0A170QCW6-F1
#
_entry.id   AF-A0A170QCW6-F1
#
_cell.length_a   1.000
_cell.length_b   1.000
_cell.length_c   1.000
_cell.angle_alpha   90.00
_cell.angle_beta   90.00
_cell.angle_gamma   90.00
#
_symmetry.space_group_name_H-M   'P 1'
#
loop_
_entity.id
_entity.type
_entity.pdbx_description
1 polymer ?
#
loop_
_entity_poly.entity_id
_entity_poly.type
_entity_poly.pdbx_seq_one_letter_code
_entity_poly.pdbx_strand_id
1 'polypeptide(L)' 'MKGYAKGLGVKCTFCHVPDAYHKDDKEHKLIARKMIAMTADIRADLKKTFPKKDVFEKFNCVVCHAGSAEPEWVETH' A
#
# COMPACT_ATOMS: atom_id res chain seq x y z
N MET A 1 6.37 5.09 -6.96
CA MET A 1 6.64 3.69 -6.55
C MET A 1 7.69 3.54 -5.43
N LYS A 2 8.74 4.40 -5.31
CA LYS A 2 9.76 4.27 -4.24
C LYS A 2 9.17 4.27 -2.81
N GLY A 3 8.08 5.00 -2.58
CA GLY A 3 7.36 5.01 -1.30
C GLY A 3 6.75 3.66 -0.93
N TYR A 4 6.24 2.90 -1.90
CA TYR A 4 5.66 1.57 -1.65
C TYR A 4 6.73 0.56 -1.27
N ALA A 5 7.83 0.51 -2.02
CA ALA A 5 8.96 -0.37 -1.72
C ALA A 5 9.47 -0.17 -0.28
N LYS A 6 9.64 1.08 0.14
CA LYS A 6 10.04 1.41 1.52
C LYS A 6 8.97 1.03 2.54
N GLY A 7 7.70 1.32 2.27
CA GLY A 7 6.62 1.07 3.22
C GLY A 7 6.30 -0.42 3.44
N LEU A 8 6.61 -1.26 2.45
CA LEU A 8 6.45 -2.71 2.51
C LEU A 8 7.77 -3.46 2.82
N GLY A 9 8.92 -2.78 2.89
CA GLY A 9 10.22 -3.43 3.10
C GLY A 9 10.68 -4.33 1.95
N VAL A 10 10.18 -4.11 0.73
CA VAL A 10 10.46 -4.96 -0.44
C VAL A 10 11.21 -4.22 -1.53
N LYS A 11 11.80 -4.96 -2.47
CA LYS A 11 12.40 -4.41 -3.70
C LYS A 11 11.36 -4.28 -4.81
N CYS A 12 11.62 -3.44 -5.82
CA CYS A 12 10.72 -3.24 -6.97
C CYS A 12 10.34 -4.55 -7.68
N THR A 13 11.26 -5.51 -7.72
CA THR A 13 11.07 -6.83 -8.32
C THR A 13 10.11 -7.73 -7.56
N PHE A 14 9.67 -7.35 -6.35
CA PHE A 14 8.60 -8.03 -5.64
C PHE A 14 7.27 -7.92 -6.41
N CYS A 15 6.94 -6.72 -6.89
CA CYS A 15 5.72 -6.47 -7.66
C CYS A 15 5.95 -6.47 -9.18
N HIS A 16 7.13 -6.08 -9.67
CA HIS A 16 7.34 -5.89 -11.11
C HIS A 16 8.15 -7.01 -11.76
N VAL A 17 7.81 -7.31 -13.01
CA VAL A 17 8.69 -8.06 -13.93
C VAL A 17 9.77 -7.09 -14.42
N PRO A 18 11.08 -7.43 -14.28
CA PRO A 18 12.16 -6.62 -14.83
C PRO A 18 11.92 -6.31 -16.31
N ASP A 19 12.22 -5.08 -16.73
CA ASP A 19 12.05 -4.60 -18.12
C ASP A 19 10.61 -4.63 -18.67
N ALA A 20 9.63 -5.07 -17.88
CA ALA A 20 8.23 -5.18 -18.27
C ALA A 20 7.29 -4.73 -17.13
N TYR A 21 7.55 -3.54 -16.56
CA TYR A 21 6.85 -3.00 -15.39
C TYR A 21 5.33 -2.86 -15.55
N HIS A 22 4.85 -2.75 -16.78
CA HIS A 22 3.42 -2.63 -17.11
C HIS A 22 2.68 -3.97 -16.98
N LYS A 23 3.36 -5.12 -17.10
CA LYS A 23 2.74 -6.44 -17.00
C LYS A 23 2.20 -6.70 -15.60
N ASP A 24 1.05 -7.35 -15.53
CA ASP A 24 0.37 -7.73 -14.29
C ASP A 24 0.60 -9.23 -13.95
N ASP A 25 1.63 -9.86 -14.53
CA ASP A 25 2.01 -11.27 -14.37
C ASP A 25 2.37 -11.67 -12.92
N LYS A 26 2.63 -10.71 -12.04
CA LYS A 26 2.94 -10.95 -10.63
C LYS A 26 1.73 -10.68 -9.76
N GLU A 27 1.30 -11.68 -9.01
CA GLU A 27 0.19 -11.60 -8.07
C GLU A 27 0.30 -10.42 -7.10
N HIS A 28 1.50 -10.18 -6.54
CA HIS A 28 1.78 -9.05 -5.66
C HIS A 28 1.43 -7.69 -6.27
N LYS A 29 1.54 -7.53 -7.60
CA LYS A 29 1.14 -6.30 -8.29
C LYS A 29 -0.37 -6.13 -8.32
N LEU A 30 -1.09 -7.23 -8.58
CA LEU A 30 -2.55 -7.25 -8.58
C LEU A 30 -3.10 -6.94 -7.18
N ILE A 31 -2.50 -7.53 -6.14
CA ILE A 31 -2.84 -7.23 -4.74
C ILE A 31 -2.54 -5.76 -4.42
N ALA A 32 -1.35 -5.27 -4.77
CA ALA A 32 -0.97 -3.88 -4.52
C ALA A 32 -1.93 -2.87 -5.19
N ARG A 33 -2.46 -3.17 -6.39
CA ARG A 33 -3.49 -2.33 -7.05
C ARG A 33 -4.76 -2.25 -6.21
N LYS A 34 -5.23 -3.37 -5.66
CA LYS A 34 -6.40 -3.40 -4.77
C LYS A 34 -6.13 -2.61 -3.48
N MET A 35 -4.94 -2.74 -2.90
CA MET A 35 -4.55 -1.99 -1.70
C MET A 35 -4.46 -0.47 -1.95
N ILE A 36 -4.03 -0.05 -3.15
CA ILE A 36 -4.03 1.36 -3.55
C ILE A 36 -5.46 1.91 -3.59
N ALA A 37 -6.40 1.16 -4.17
CA ALA A 37 -7.82 1.54 -4.20
C ALA A 37 -8.39 1.64 -2.78
N MET A 38 -8.20 0.61 -1.94
CA MET A 38 -8.61 0.60 -0.54
C MET A 38 -8.04 1.81 0.24
N THR A 39 -6.76 2.14 0.04
CA THR A 39 -6.15 3.29 0.69
C THR A 39 -6.79 4.60 0.25
N ALA A 40 -7.14 4.75 -1.03
CA ALA A 40 -7.82 5.93 -1.55
C ALA A 40 -9.21 6.09 -0.92
N ASP A 41 -9.95 5.00 -0.77
CA ASP A 41 -11.27 4.99 -0.15
C ASP A 41 -11.19 5.40 1.34
N ILE A 42 -10.27 4.80 2.09
CA ILE A 42 -10.04 5.15 3.50
C ILE A 42 -9.65 6.63 3.63
N ARG A 43 -8.78 7.14 2.75
CA ARG A 43 -8.42 8.57 2.75
C ARG A 43 -9.62 9.47 2.50
N ALA A 44 -10.51 9.10 1.59
CA ALA A 44 -11.73 9.85 1.32
C ALA A 44 -12.61 9.92 2.58
N ASP A 45 -12.75 8.83 3.31
CA ASP A 45 -13.54 8.78 4.55
C ASP A 45 -12.87 9.50 5.73
N LEU A 46 -11.54 9.41 5.85
CA LEU A 46 -10.77 10.18 6.82
C LEU A 46 -10.91 11.68 6.58
N LYS A 47 -10.93 12.12 5.31
CA LYS A 47 -11.12 13.53 4.96
C LYS A 47 -12.51 14.03 5.36
N LYS A 48 -13.55 13.21 5.21
CA LYS A 48 -14.91 13.55 5.66
C LYS A 48 -15.00 13.60 7.18
N THR A 49 -14.39 12.62 7.86
CA THR A 49 -14.44 12.49 9.32
C THR A 49 -13.62 13.57 10.02
N PHE A 50 -12.47 13.95 9.46
CA PHE A 50 -11.53 14.91 10.05
C PHE A 50 -11.18 16.05 9.10
N PRO A 51 -12.13 16.91 8.72
CA PRO A 51 -11.94 17.90 7.65
C PRO A 51 -10.90 18.98 7.97
N LYS A 52 -10.56 19.19 9.25
CA LYS A 52 -9.56 20.17 9.71
C LYS A 52 -8.22 19.53 10.11
N LYS A 53 -8.05 18.21 9.93
CA LYS A 53 -6.80 17.50 10.22
C LYS A 53 -6.23 16.89 8.95
N ASP A 54 -4.91 16.79 8.89
CA ASP A 54 -4.16 16.21 7.75
C ASP A 54 -4.01 14.68 7.83
N VAL A 55 -4.83 14.01 8.64
CA VAL A 55 -4.74 12.55 8.85
C VAL A 55 -4.92 11.76 7.56
N PHE A 56 -5.78 12.22 6.64
CA PHE A 56 -5.98 11.59 5.33
C PHE A 56 -4.75 11.73 4.42
N GLU A 57 -3.97 12.80 4.55
CA GLU A 57 -2.75 13.00 3.76
C GLU A 57 -1.63 12.06 4.23
N LYS A 58 -1.55 11.87 5.56
CA LYS A 58 -0.55 11.02 6.20
C LYS A 58 -0.87 9.53 6.12
N PHE A 59 -2.15 9.14 6.02
CA PHE A 59 -2.56 7.74 5.93
C PHE A 59 -2.00 7.08 4.68
N ASN A 60 -1.16 6.06 4.80
CA ASN A 60 -0.54 5.36 3.68
C ASN A 60 -0.12 3.94 4.07
N CYS A 61 0.49 3.19 3.15
CA CYS A 61 0.88 1.79 3.34
C CYS A 61 1.70 1.54 4.62
N VAL A 62 2.54 2.48 5.05
CA VAL A 62 3.37 2.34 6.27
C VAL A 62 2.52 2.20 7.53
N VAL A 63 1.32 2.79 7.55
CA VAL A 63 0.40 2.70 8.70
C VAL A 63 0.05 1.25 9.00
N CYS A 64 -0.10 0.42 7.95
CA CYS A 64 -0.42 -1.01 8.07
C CYS A 64 0.79 -1.93 7.96
N HIS A 65 1.69 -1.66 7.04
CA HIS A 65 2.78 -2.58 6.74
C HIS A 65 3.99 -2.40 7.67
N ALA A 66 4.20 -1.20 8.22
CA ALA A 66 5.33 -0.90 9.10
C ALA A 66 6.71 -1.33 8.56
N GLY A 67 6.89 -1.43 7.23
CA GLY A 67 8.12 -1.92 6.62
C GLY A 67 8.20 -3.44 6.42
N SER A 68 7.09 -4.16 6.57
CA SER A 68 6.94 -5.59 6.27
C SER A 68 5.95 -5.82 5.12
N ALA A 69 6.20 -6.83 4.28
CA ALA A 69 5.29 -7.18 3.20
C ALA A 69 3.94 -7.67 3.73
N GLU A 70 3.95 -8.28 4.91
CA GLU A 70 2.78 -8.76 5.64
C GLU A 70 2.66 -7.98 6.96
N PRO A 71 1.52 -7.32 7.23
CA PRO A 71 1.29 -6.63 8.51
C PRO A 71 1.34 -7.60 9.70
N GLU A 72 2.15 -7.30 10.71
CA GLU A 72 2.38 -8.18 11.88
C GLU A 72 1.14 -8.38 12.76
N TRP A 73 0.16 -7.48 12.67
CA TRP A 73 -1.09 -7.53 13.44
C TRP A 73 -2.19 -8.35 12.78
N VAL A 74 -1.93 -8.94 11.61
CA VAL A 74 -2.78 -10.02 11.11
C VAL A 74 -2.42 -11.27 11.91
N GLU A 75 -2.93 -11.36 13.15
CA GLU A 75 -2.88 -12.62 13.89
C GLU A 75 -3.56 -13.70 13.05
N THR A 76 -2.88 -14.85 12.93
CA THR A 76 -3.37 -16.05 12.25
C THR A 76 -4.68 -16.50 12.89
N HIS A 77 -5.79 -16.15 12.25
CA HIS A 77 -7.09 -16.80 12.47
C HIS A 77 -7.21 -17.96 11.50
#